data_AF-A0A511X076-F1
#
_entry.id   AF-A0A511X076-F1
#
_cell.length_a   1.000
_cell.length_b   1.000
_cell.length_c   1.000
_cell.angle_alpha   90.00
_cell.angle_beta   90.00
_cell.angle_gamma   90.00
#
_symmetry.space_group_name_H-M   'P 1'
#
loop_
_entity.id
_entity.type
_entity.pdbx_description
1 polymer ?
#
loop_
_entity_poly.entity_id
_entity_poly.type
_entity_poly.pdbx_seq_one_letter_code
_entity_poly.pdbx_strand_id
1 'polypeptide(L)'
;MPIIRQESLFSINELYAMEPTQRYDAIISVIDIDHIYREVSKKSRLGAPEELNYAAMIISVFIRYVERIPTIKDLVKRLNEDIAFKINCGFLVSDHIPSEASYSRLITKLSDSHCLEEIQEALLLMILL
;
A
#
# COMPACT_ATOMS: atom_id res chain seq x y z
N MET A 1 38.31 -25.82 -5.34
CA MET A 1 37.75 -24.96 -4.27
C MET A 1 36.78 -25.80 -3.45
N PRO A 2 36.96 -25.94 -2.12
CA PRO A 2 35.94 -26.58 -1.30
C PRO A 2 34.71 -25.68 -1.25
N ILE A 3 33.53 -26.28 -1.45
CA ILE A 3 32.24 -25.60 -1.29
C ILE A 3 31.95 -25.57 0.20
N ILE A 4 32.09 -24.40 0.83
CA ILE A 4 31.69 -24.20 2.23
C ILE A 4 30.17 -24.10 2.24
N ARG A 5 29.49 -25.08 2.84
CA ARG A 5 28.06 -24.98 3.12
C ARG A 5 27.89 -24.33 4.49
N GLN A 6 27.36 -23.12 4.50
CA GLN A 6 26.93 -22.49 5.74
C GLN A 6 25.66 -23.20 6.20
N GLU A 7 25.70 -23.80 7.39
CA GLU A 7 24.49 -24.35 8.01
C GLU A 7 23.49 -23.21 8.26
N SER A 8 22.23 -23.43 7.93
CA SER A 8 21.18 -22.44 8.15
C SER A 8 20.98 -22.28 9.65
N LEU A 9 21.09 -21.05 10.16
CA LEU A 9 20.89 -20.74 11.59
C LEU A 9 19.42 -20.92 12.02
N PHE A 10 18.49 -20.89 11.05
CA PHE A 10 17.06 -21.01 11.26
C PHE A 10 16.46 -21.95 10.22
N SER A 11 15.42 -22.69 10.62
CA SER A 11 14.52 -23.39 9.71
C SER A 11 13.61 -22.40 8.97
N ILE A 12 13.03 -22.83 7.85
CA ILE A 12 12.07 -22.03 7.09
C ILE A 12 10.88 -21.60 7.97
N ASN A 13 10.41 -22.49 8.84
CA ASN A 13 9.29 -22.19 9.75
C ASN A 13 9.66 -21.12 10.79
N GLU A 14 10.88 -21.14 11.32
CA GLU A 14 11.35 -20.10 12.25
C GLU A 14 11.47 -18.75 11.56
N LEU A 15 11.94 -18.72 10.31
CA LEU A 15 11.99 -17.49 9.52
C LEU A 15 10.59 -16.90 9.31
N TYR A 16 9.59 -17.72 8.99
CA TYR A 16 8.19 -17.27 8.87
C TYR A 16 7.61 -16.78 10.20
N ALA A 17 7.93 -17.45 11.32
CA ALA A 17 7.47 -17.01 12.64
C ALA A 17 8.08 -15.66 13.08
N MET A 18 9.29 -15.36 12.60
CA MET A 18 9.97 -14.08 12.82
C MET A 18 9.60 -13.01 11.79
N GLU A 19 8.88 -13.36 10.72
CA GLU A 19 8.44 -12.41 9.72
C GLU A 19 7.41 -11.46 10.35
N PRO A 20 7.58 -10.13 10.24
CA PRO A 20 6.65 -9.17 10.80
C PRO A 20 5.35 -9.18 9.98
N THR A 21 4.45 -10.09 10.34
CA THR A 21 3.18 -10.40 9.65
C THR A 21 2.17 -9.23 9.64
N GLN A 22 2.39 -8.19 10.45
CA GLN A 22 1.44 -7.09 10.64
C GLN A 22 2.09 -5.71 10.53
N ARG A 23 3.22 -5.60 9.80
CA ARG A 23 4.04 -4.37 9.80
C ARG A 23 3.24 -3.11 9.42
N TYR A 24 2.25 -3.24 8.54
CA TYR A 24 1.47 -2.10 8.05
C TYR A 24 0.09 -1.98 8.68
N ASP A 25 -0.45 -3.08 9.22
CA ASP A 25 -1.81 -3.13 9.75
C ASP A 25 -2.04 -2.07 10.81
N ALA A 26 -1.12 -1.92 11.76
CA ALA A 26 -1.23 -0.94 12.84
C ALA A 26 -1.24 0.52 12.34
N ILE A 27 -0.59 0.80 11.21
CA ILE A 27 -0.55 2.15 10.62
C ILE A 27 -1.84 2.38 9.82
N ILE A 28 -2.23 1.40 9.01
CA ILE A 28 -3.41 1.48 8.15
C ILE A 28 -4.69 1.52 8.98
N SER A 29 -4.75 0.80 10.10
CA SER A 29 -5.93 0.74 10.97
C SER A 29 -6.29 2.09 11.61
N VAL A 30 -5.33 3.02 11.68
CA VAL A 30 -5.54 4.36 12.23
C VAL A 30 -6.08 5.32 11.17
N ILE A 31 -5.80 5.06 9.89
CA ILE A 31 -6.21 5.93 8.79
C ILE A 31 -7.60 5.49 8.30
N ASP A 32 -8.54 6.42 8.16
CA ASP A 32 -9.84 6.13 7.55
C ASP A 32 -9.71 5.97 6.03
N ILE A 33 -9.27 4.78 5.60
CA ILE A 33 -9.08 4.43 4.19
C ILE A 33 -10.42 4.42 3.44
N ASP A 34 -11.52 4.09 4.11
CA ASP A 34 -12.85 4.07 3.50
C ASP A 34 -13.29 5.48 3.08
N HIS A 35 -13.03 6.49 3.90
CA HIS A 35 -13.25 7.90 3.55
C HIS A 35 -12.45 8.29 2.32
N ILE A 36 -11.15 8.00 2.30
CA ILE A 36 -10.27 8.29 1.15
C ILE A 36 -10.80 7.60 -0.11
N TYR A 37 -11.15 6.31 -0.01
CA TYR A 37 -11.66 5.52 -1.12
C TYR A 37 -12.91 6.16 -1.73
N ARG A 38 -13.87 6.60 -0.90
CA ARG A 38 -15.11 7.24 -1.37
C ARG A 38 -14.86 8.55 -2.10
N GLU A 39 -13.83 9.30 -1.69
CA GLU A 39 -13.49 10.56 -2.34
C GLU A 39 -12.77 10.38 -3.69
N VAL A 40 -11.85 9.41 -3.78
CA VAL A 40 -11.06 9.21 -5.01
C VAL A 40 -11.69 8.24 -6.02
N SER A 41 -12.61 7.36 -5.56
CA SER A 41 -13.29 6.41 -6.44
C SER A 41 -14.28 7.10 -7.36
N LYS A 42 -14.54 6.48 -8.51
CA LYS A 42 -15.47 7.01 -9.49
C LYS A 42 -16.90 7.07 -8.92
N LYS A 43 -17.42 8.30 -8.73
CA LYS A 43 -18.81 8.55 -8.28
C LYS A 43 -19.86 8.30 -9.39
N SER A 44 -19.44 8.35 -10.67
CA SER A 44 -20.35 8.20 -11.82
C SER A 44 -20.52 6.75 -12.28
N ARG A 45 -21.77 6.35 -12.54
CA ARG A 45 -22.11 5.05 -13.15
C ARG A 45 -21.87 4.99 -14.66
N LEU A 46 -21.55 6.12 -15.29
CA LEU A 46 -21.38 6.22 -16.74
C LEU A 46 -19.89 6.09 -17.14
N GLY A 47 -19.63 5.51 -18.31
CA GLY A 47 -18.28 5.25 -18.83
C GLY A 47 -17.72 3.88 -18.43
N ALA A 48 -16.49 3.57 -18.85
CA ALA A 48 -15.86 2.27 -18.61
C ALA A 48 -15.81 1.90 -17.12
N PRO A 49 -16.00 0.62 -16.75
CA PRO A 49 -15.79 0.13 -15.40
C PRO A 49 -14.36 0.45 -14.93
N GLU A 50 -14.23 0.74 -13.64
CA GLU A 50 -12.93 0.97 -13.04
C GLU A 50 -12.34 -0.39 -12.65
N GLU A 51 -11.37 -0.88 -13.44
CA GLU A 51 -10.76 -2.21 -13.25
C GLU A 51 -9.64 -2.21 -12.20
N LEU A 52 -9.26 -1.03 -11.70
CA LEU A 52 -8.14 -0.89 -10.78
C LEU A 52 -8.58 -1.08 -9.33
N ASN A 53 -7.78 -1.82 -8.56
CA ASN A 53 -7.94 -1.97 -7.13
C ASN A 53 -7.50 -0.69 -6.39
N TYR A 54 -8.40 0.30 -6.31
CA TYR A 54 -8.12 1.60 -5.69
C TYR A 54 -7.75 1.50 -4.22
N ALA A 55 -8.37 0.58 -3.46
CA ALA A 55 -8.03 0.36 -2.06
C ALA A 55 -6.55 -0.02 -1.92
N ALA A 56 -6.09 -1.01 -2.71
CA ALA A 56 -4.68 -1.41 -2.71
C ALA A 56 -3.75 -0.30 -3.24
N MET A 57 -4.20 0.52 -4.20
CA MET A 57 -3.44 1.69 -4.63
C MET A 57 -3.23 2.69 -3.49
N ILE A 58 -4.30 3.06 -2.77
CA ILE A 58 -4.25 3.99 -1.64
C ILE A 58 -3.30 3.45 -0.57
N ILE A 59 -3.49 2.19 -0.16
CA ILE A 59 -2.66 1.52 0.84
C ILE A 59 -1.18 1.51 0.41
N SER A 60 -0.89 1.14 -0.85
CA SER A 60 0.48 1.10 -1.36
C SER A 60 1.17 2.47 -1.36
N VAL A 61 0.42 3.57 -1.53
CA VAL A 61 0.95 4.93 -1.41
C VAL A 61 1.36 5.23 0.03
N PHE A 62 0.56 4.85 1.02
CA PHE A 62 0.93 5.03 2.43
C PHE A 62 2.14 4.16 2.82
N ILE A 63 2.11 2.88 2.45
CA ILE A 63 3.22 1.95 2.71
C ILE A 63 4.52 2.44 2.05
N ARG A 64 4.44 3.06 0.86
CA ARG A 64 5.58 3.70 0.19
C ARG A 64 6.31 4.67 1.13
N TYR A 65 5.58 5.49 1.90
CA TYR A 65 6.18 6.42 2.86
C TYR A 65 6.78 5.70 4.07
N VAL A 66 6.10 4.67 4.60
CA VAL A 66 6.59 3.85 5.72
C VAL A 66 7.91 3.15 5.35
N GLU A 67 7.97 2.57 4.15
CA GLU A 67 9.15 1.88 3.61
C GLU A 67 10.19 2.81 2.99
N ARG A 68 9.92 4.12 2.93
CA ARG A 68 10.79 5.15 2.33
C ARG A 68 11.15 4.85 0.87
N ILE A 69 10.22 4.30 0.11
CA ILE A 69 10.38 4.08 -1.32
C ILE A 69 10.34 5.44 -2.04
N PRO A 70 11.41 5.86 -2.74
CA PRO A 70 11.59 7.27 -3.06
C PRO A 70 10.66 7.78 -4.15
N THR A 71 10.27 6.97 -5.13
CA THR A 71 9.40 7.41 -6.23
C THR A 71 8.25 6.44 -6.50
N ILE A 72 7.24 6.91 -7.25
CA ILE A 72 6.14 6.05 -7.73
C ILE A 72 6.67 4.99 -8.70
N LYS A 73 7.67 5.31 -9.50
CA LYS A 73 8.35 4.35 -10.37
C LYS A 73 8.96 3.20 -9.55
N ASP A 74 9.65 3.53 -8.45
CA ASP A 74 10.23 2.50 -7.56
C ASP A 74 9.16 1.67 -6.86
N LEU A 75 8.03 2.29 -6.49
CA LEU A 75 6.87 1.59 -5.94
C LEU A 75 6.30 0.58 -6.94
N VAL A 76 6.00 1.04 -8.17
CA VAL A 76 5.47 0.18 -9.24
C VAL A 76 6.45 -0.95 -9.55
N LYS A 77 7.75 -0.65 -9.63
CA LYS A 77 8.79 -1.68 -9.83
C LYS A 77 8.73 -2.74 -8.73
N ARG A 78 8.69 -2.32 -7.46
CA ARG A 78 8.64 -3.25 -6.33
C ARG A 78 7.36 -4.08 -6.28
N LEU A 79 6.21 -3.49 -6.57
CA LEU A 79 4.94 -4.23 -6.67
C LEU A 79 4.94 -5.34 -7.72
N ASN A 80 5.76 -5.19 -8.78
CA ASN A 80 5.92 -6.22 -9.80
C ASN A 80 6.95 -7.29 -9.42
N GLU A 81 8.01 -6.93 -8.69
CA GLU A 81 9.14 -7.81 -8.38
C GLU A 81 8.96 -8.59 -7.06
N ASP A 82 8.22 -8.04 -6.11
CA ASP A 82 8.05 -8.57 -4.76
C ASP A 82 6.58 -8.92 -4.49
N ILE A 83 6.26 -10.22 -4.60
CA ILE A 83 4.90 -10.73 -4.39
C ILE A 83 4.41 -10.57 -2.95
N ALA A 84 5.31 -10.64 -1.97
CA ALA A 84 4.95 -10.46 -0.56
C ALA A 84 4.56 -8.99 -0.33
N PHE A 85 5.34 -8.04 -0.85
CA PHE A 85 5.01 -6.63 -0.82
C PHE A 85 3.68 -6.32 -1.53
N LYS A 86 3.44 -6.93 -2.70
CA LYS A 86 2.18 -6.82 -3.44
C LYS A 86 0.98 -7.25 -2.58
N ILE A 87 1.06 -8.43 -1.95
CA ILE A 87 0.00 -8.96 -1.09
C ILE A 87 -0.19 -8.08 0.16
N ASN A 88 0.91 -7.64 0.78
CA ASN A 88 0.87 -6.76 1.95
C ASN A 88 0.24 -5.39 1.65
N CYS A 89 0.28 -4.95 0.39
CA CYS A 89 -0.43 -3.74 -0.07
C CYS A 89 -1.92 -3.98 -0.36
N GLY A 90 -2.42 -5.22 -0.27
CA GLY A 90 -3.82 -5.58 -0.52
C GLY A 90 -4.14 -5.93 -1.98
N PHE A 91 -3.13 -6.08 -2.85
CA PHE A 91 -3.35 -6.59 -4.20
C PHE A 91 -3.46 -8.12 -4.20
N LEU A 92 -4.39 -8.65 -4.99
CA LEU A 92 -4.45 -10.09 -5.26
C LEU A 92 -3.29 -10.51 -6.17
N VAL A 93 -2.90 -11.78 -6.12
CA VAL A 93 -1.85 -12.32 -7.01
C VAL A 93 -2.17 -12.07 -8.47
N SER A 94 -3.45 -12.21 -8.85
CA SER A 94 -3.98 -11.98 -10.20
C SER A 94 -4.15 -10.51 -10.60
N ASP A 95 -4.07 -9.57 -9.65
CA ASP A 95 -4.30 -8.15 -9.95
C ASP A 95 -3.18 -7.63 -10.87
N HIS A 96 -3.58 -6.86 -11.88
CA HIS A 96 -2.63 -6.09 -12.67
C HIS A 96 -2.11 -4.89 -11.87
N ILE A 97 -0.79 -4.70 -11.82
CA ILE A 97 -0.20 -3.57 -11.09
C ILE A 97 -0.49 -2.25 -11.84
N PRO A 98 -1.11 -1.26 -11.19
CA PRO A 98 -1.42 0.02 -11.82
C PRO A 98 -0.16 0.74 -12.33
N SER A 99 -0.29 1.42 -13.47
CA SER A 99 0.81 2.19 -14.06
C SER A 99 1.16 3.44 -13.25
N GLU A 100 2.35 4.00 -13.47
CA GLU A 100 2.76 5.28 -12.87
C GLU A 100 1.75 6.41 -13.16
N ALA A 101 1.17 6.43 -14.36
CA ALA A 101 0.13 7.39 -14.72
C ALA A 101 -1.16 7.20 -13.91
N SER A 102 -1.51 5.97 -13.56
CA SER A 102 -2.67 5.67 -12.72
C SER A 102 -2.45 6.17 -11.30
N TYR A 103 -1.26 5.96 -10.74
CA TYR A 103 -0.85 6.55 -9.46
C TYR A 103 -0.83 8.08 -9.49
N SER A 104 -0.33 8.69 -10.57
CA SER A 104 -0.36 10.14 -10.71
C SER A 104 -1.78 10.69 -10.64
N ARG A 105 -2.74 10.05 -11.33
CA ARG A 105 -4.16 10.46 -11.26
C ARG A 105 -4.74 10.30 -9.87
N LEU A 106 -4.41 9.21 -9.17
CA LEU A 106 -4.82 9.02 -7.78
C LEU A 106 -4.28 10.14 -6.89
N ILE A 107 -2.99 10.46 -6.99
CA ILE A 107 -2.37 11.52 -6.18
C ILE A 107 -3.00 12.88 -6.49
N THR A 108 -3.26 13.20 -7.76
CA THR A 108 -3.97 14.43 -8.13
C THR A 108 -5.34 14.48 -7.47
N LYS A 109 -6.14 13.41 -7.54
CA LYS A 109 -7.45 13.35 -6.86
C LYS A 109 -7.32 13.54 -5.35
N LEU A 110 -6.31 12.94 -4.72
CA LEU A 110 -6.04 13.09 -3.29
C LEU A 110 -5.65 14.53 -2.93
N SER A 111 -4.85 15.19 -3.75
CA SER A 111 -4.46 16.59 -3.55
C SER A 111 -5.60 17.57 -3.80
N ASP A 112 -6.50 17.25 -4.74
CA ASP A 112 -7.69 18.04 -5.01
C ASP A 112 -8.79 17.82 -3.96
N SER A 113 -8.72 16.71 -3.21
CA SER A 113 -9.61 16.41 -2.10
C SER A 113 -9.06 16.92 -0.78
N HIS A 114 -9.90 17.53 0.05
CA HIS A 114 -9.54 17.91 1.42
C HIS A 114 -9.51 16.71 2.40
N CYS A 115 -9.66 15.48 1.91
CA CYS A 115 -9.86 14.31 2.77
C CYS A 115 -8.66 13.99 3.68
N LEU A 116 -7.43 14.25 3.22
CA LEU A 116 -6.24 13.99 4.04
C LEU A 116 -6.12 14.98 5.20
N GLU A 117 -6.55 16.22 5.00
CA GLU A 117 -6.58 17.27 6.02
C GLU A 117 -7.63 16.93 7.09
N GLU A 118 -8.83 16.52 6.66
CA GLU A 118 -9.89 16.06 7.56
C GLU A 118 -9.45 14.85 8.41
N ILE A 119 -8.78 13.87 7.80
CA ILE A 119 -8.25 12.71 8.54
C ILE A 119 -7.18 13.14 9.53
N GLN A 120 -6.28 14.05 9.12
CA GLN A 120 -5.26 14.58 10.03
C GLN A 120 -5.90 15.29 11.23
N GLU A 121 -6.91 16.14 11.01
CA GLU A 121 -7.63 16.84 12.07
C GLU A 121 -8.32 15.86 13.03
N ALA A 122 -9.00 14.84 12.49
CA ALA A 122 -9.64 13.81 13.29
C ALA A 122 -8.64 13.02 14.17
N LEU A 123 -7.46 12.69 13.61
CA LEU A 123 -6.40 12.02 14.35
C LEU A 123 -5.82 12.89 15.46
N LEU A 124 -5.62 14.19 15.22
CA LEU A 124 -5.16 15.12 16.25
C LEU A 124 -6.17 15.23 17.39
N LEU A 125 -7.46 15.29 17.07
CA LEU A 125 -8.53 15.35 18.07
C LEU A 125 -8.60 14.07 18.92
N MET A 126 -8.42 12.90 18.31
CA MET A 126 -8.37 11.61 19.02
C MET A 126 -7.22 11.52 20.03
N ILE A 127 -6.07 12.14 19.72
CA ILE A 127 -4.88 12.12 20.60
C ILE A 127 -5.03 13.11 21.77
N LEU A 128 -5.81 14.19 21.59
CA LEU A 128 -6.00 15.24 22.59
C LEU A 128 -7.10 14.93 23.63
N LEU A 129 -7.95 13.94 23.37
CA LEU A 129 -9.04 13.47 24.24
C LEU A 129 -8.62 12.25 25.07
#